data_AF-A0A066VQE2-F1
#
_entry.id   AF-A0A066VQE2-F1
#
_cell.length_a   1.000
_cell.length_b   1.000
_cell.length_c   1.000
_cell.angle_alpha   90.00
_cell.angle_beta   90.00
_cell.angle_gamma   90.00
#
_symmetry.space_group_name_H-M   'P 1'
#
loop_
_entity.id
_entity.type
_entity.pdbx_description
1 polymer ?
#
loop_
_entity_poly.entity_id
_entity_poly.type
_entity_poly.pdbx_seq_one_letter_code
_entity_poly.pdbx_strand_id
1 'polypeptide(L)'
;MHSDASRARSSYTTSGWPSRAGKHSRIRLVLFDAFDTLLKPRKPPHEQYAEEARVHLSGILPPVALTDEAVKASFQAAFKRTWKEHPLYGAHTGLVEKRWPDEWWRLVIERTFPLDETSKGTDTDAARSRSITRLQDALLDRFASSKAYELFEDTLPAFQALQDMTVQVGIASNSDSRILDAMRALRLDHFVNLDLEGPGNSASAESSAITSRGPPPILSYSILAEKPSRKFFEIAVQRATSYMSAASSASSQHGNSDALKRSQVLFIGDHLLEDFRGARDAGLQSLWIRRGFRYSSELQSTSRKGPGAHRSESSSYDGPHNEEAERIFKKEGLTEEERTRVVTSLGEAVQWLKRYNGDV
;
A
#
# COMPACT_ATOMS: atom_id res chain seq x y z
N MET A 1 -62.25 -25.71 26.49
CA MET A 1 -61.71 -24.34 26.67
C MET A 1 -60.33 -24.44 27.28
N HIS A 2 -59.28 -24.34 26.46
CA HIS A 2 -58.08 -23.53 26.73
C HIS A 2 -57.14 -23.67 25.54
N SER A 3 -56.82 -22.51 24.99
CA SER A 3 -55.96 -22.23 23.84
C SER A 3 -54.51 -22.48 24.18
N ASP A 4 -53.82 -23.30 23.40
CA ASP A 4 -52.38 -23.46 23.48
C ASP A 4 -51.71 -22.60 22.40
N ALA A 5 -50.85 -21.69 22.85
CA ALA A 5 -50.26 -20.64 22.03
C ALA A 5 -49.04 -21.17 21.27
N SER A 6 -49.09 -20.98 19.96
CA SER A 6 -48.05 -21.27 18.98
C SER A 6 -46.72 -20.59 19.31
N ARG A 7 -45.66 -21.39 19.43
CA ARG A 7 -44.26 -20.91 19.47
C ARG A 7 -43.54 -21.41 18.22
N ALA A 8 -43.66 -20.62 17.14
CA ALA A 8 -42.93 -20.84 15.90
C ALA A 8 -41.42 -20.65 16.16
N ARG A 9 -40.64 -21.72 15.96
CA ARG A 9 -39.18 -21.63 15.87
C ARG A 9 -38.84 -21.02 14.51
N SER A 10 -38.40 -19.76 14.53
CA SER A 10 -37.75 -19.12 13.39
C SER A 10 -36.44 -19.84 13.10
N SER A 11 -36.38 -20.58 11.99
CA SER A 11 -35.13 -21.07 11.43
C SER A 11 -34.47 -19.89 10.71
N TYR A 12 -33.32 -19.45 11.21
CA TYR A 12 -32.48 -18.52 10.49
C TYR A 12 -31.95 -19.22 9.25
N THR A 13 -32.51 -18.85 8.10
CA THR A 13 -31.99 -19.22 6.79
C THR A 13 -30.69 -18.47 6.57
N THR A 14 -29.63 -19.25 6.34
CA THR A 14 -28.34 -18.81 5.83
C THR A 14 -28.58 -18.05 4.52
N SER A 15 -28.30 -16.75 4.50
CA SER A 15 -28.33 -15.95 3.28
C SER A 15 -27.37 -16.57 2.26
N GLY A 16 -27.95 -16.88 1.10
CA GLY A 16 -27.39 -17.79 0.12
C GLY A 16 -26.15 -17.23 -0.57
N TRP A 17 -25.02 -17.88 -0.35
CA TRP A 17 -23.98 -17.96 -1.36
C TRP A 17 -24.48 -18.92 -2.46
N PRO A 18 -24.49 -18.52 -3.74
CA PRO A 18 -24.89 -19.43 -4.81
C PRO A 18 -23.92 -20.61 -4.83
N SER A 19 -24.44 -21.80 -4.52
CA SER A 19 -23.67 -23.04 -4.60
C SER A 19 -23.85 -23.68 -5.98
N ARG A 20 -22.68 -23.95 -6.58
CA ARG A 20 -22.35 -24.82 -7.72
C ARG A 20 -22.25 -24.20 -9.14
N ALA A 21 -21.02 -24.33 -9.65
CA ALA A 21 -20.61 -24.51 -11.05
C ALA A 21 -20.39 -23.29 -11.96
N GLY A 22 -19.49 -22.40 -11.53
CA GLY A 22 -18.49 -21.81 -12.43
C GLY A 22 -17.12 -22.11 -11.82
N LYS A 23 -16.25 -22.88 -12.50
CA LYS A 23 -14.92 -23.26 -11.96
C LYS A 23 -14.03 -22.01 -11.95
N HIS A 24 -14.15 -21.17 -10.92
CA HIS A 24 -13.19 -20.09 -10.71
C HIS A 24 -11.79 -20.69 -10.63
N SER A 25 -10.83 -20.07 -11.33
CA SER A 25 -9.47 -20.57 -11.34
C SER A 25 -8.86 -20.37 -9.96
N ARG A 26 -8.31 -21.43 -9.36
CA ARG A 26 -7.60 -21.35 -8.08
C ARG A 26 -6.55 -20.23 -8.14
N ILE A 27 -6.54 -19.36 -7.13
CA ILE A 27 -5.52 -18.32 -6.97
C ILE A 27 -4.18 -18.99 -6.68
N ARG A 28 -3.16 -18.59 -7.44
CA ARG A 28 -1.77 -19.06 -7.32
C ARG A 28 -0.82 -17.96 -6.85
N LEU A 29 -1.23 -16.70 -6.95
CA LEU A 29 -0.42 -15.54 -6.57
C LEU A 29 -1.30 -14.48 -5.88
N VAL A 30 -0.80 -13.95 -4.77
CA VAL A 30 -1.34 -12.77 -4.12
C VAL A 30 -0.34 -11.62 -4.26
N LEU A 31 -0.78 -10.50 -4.82
CA LEU A 31 -0.03 -9.26 -4.89
C LEU A 31 -0.62 -8.26 -3.90
N PHE A 32 0.25 -7.63 -3.10
CA PHE A 32 -0.15 -6.65 -2.11
C PHE A 32 0.32 -5.25 -2.51
N ASP A 33 -0.56 -4.26 -2.33
CA ASP A 33 -0.09 -2.90 -2.12
C ASP A 33 0.67 -2.79 -0.79
N ALA A 34 1.42 -1.71 -0.61
CA ALA A 34 2.28 -1.48 0.54
C ALA A 34 1.63 -0.57 1.60
N PHE A 35 1.56 0.73 1.30
CA PHE A 35 1.11 1.78 2.21
C PHE A 35 -0.36 1.61 2.56
N ASP A 36 -0.75 1.79 3.83
CA ASP A 36 -2.07 1.55 4.39
C ASP A 36 -2.71 0.17 4.11
N THR A 37 -1.94 -0.74 3.50
CA THR A 37 -2.30 -2.14 3.28
C THR A 37 -1.51 -3.06 4.20
N LEU A 38 -0.17 -3.02 4.17
CA LEU A 38 0.73 -3.83 5.00
C LEU A 38 1.37 -3.02 6.12
N LEU A 39 1.72 -1.77 5.83
CA LEU A 39 2.34 -0.84 6.77
C LEU A 39 1.67 0.52 6.71
N LYS A 40 1.73 1.24 7.82
CA LYS A 40 1.19 2.58 7.98
C LYS A 40 2.25 3.49 8.60
N PRO A 41 2.17 4.80 8.41
CA PRO A 41 3.10 5.70 9.06
C PRO A 41 2.80 5.74 10.57
N ARG A 42 3.85 5.84 11.41
CA ARG A 42 3.71 5.93 12.89
C ARG A 42 3.01 7.22 13.33
N LYS A 43 3.24 8.28 12.55
CA LYS A 43 2.60 9.60 12.64
C LYS A 43 2.30 10.08 11.23
N PRO A 44 1.28 10.92 11.02
CA PRO A 44 1.06 11.55 9.72
C PRO A 44 2.38 12.09 9.11
N PRO A 45 2.67 11.85 7.83
CA PRO A 45 3.93 12.23 7.21
C PRO A 45 4.33 13.69 7.41
N HIS A 46 3.36 14.61 7.39
CA HIS A 46 3.61 16.04 7.62
C HIS A 46 4.12 16.36 9.04
N GLU A 47 3.64 15.64 10.07
CA GLU A 47 4.17 15.79 11.44
C GLU A 47 5.62 15.32 11.52
N GLN A 48 5.95 14.22 10.83
CA GLN A 48 7.33 13.72 10.76
C GLN A 48 8.26 14.69 10.00
N TYR A 49 7.75 15.33 8.94
CA TYR A 49 8.45 16.42 8.25
C TYR A 49 8.69 17.60 9.19
N ALA A 50 7.68 18.00 9.97
CA ALA A 50 7.79 19.11 10.90
C ALA A 50 8.78 18.83 12.04
N GLU A 51 8.82 17.59 12.55
CA GLU A 51 9.82 17.15 13.53
C GLU A 51 11.25 17.33 13.03
N GLU A 52 11.58 16.80 11.85
CA GLU A 52 12.94 16.95 11.28
C GLU A 52 13.23 18.41 10.90
N ALA A 53 12.24 19.14 10.40
CA ALA A 53 12.41 20.55 10.06
C ALA A 53 12.72 21.40 11.29
N ARG A 54 12.12 21.12 12.46
CA ARG A 54 12.47 21.79 13.72
C ARG A 54 13.90 21.49 14.14
N VAL A 55 14.44 20.30 13.85
CA VAL A 55 15.85 19.98 14.15
C VAL A 55 16.79 20.77 13.24
N HIS A 56 16.49 20.85 11.95
CA HIS A 56 17.43 21.35 10.94
C HIS A 56 17.26 22.82 10.56
N LEU A 57 16.05 23.37 10.73
CA LEU A 57 15.67 24.71 10.27
C LEU A 57 15.28 25.67 11.40
N SER A 58 15.38 25.26 12.67
CA SER A 58 15.22 26.18 13.80
C SER A 58 16.30 27.27 13.74
N GLY A 59 15.87 28.54 13.72
CA GLY A 59 16.76 29.69 13.54
C GLY A 59 17.02 30.08 12.08
N ILE A 60 16.51 29.30 11.12
CA ILE A 60 16.50 29.63 9.69
C ILE A 60 15.11 30.06 9.24
N LEU A 61 14.10 29.27 9.58
CA LEU A 61 12.70 29.59 9.33
C LEU A 61 12.01 30.04 10.63
N PRO A 62 11.03 30.95 10.54
CA PRO A 62 10.27 31.35 11.71
C PRO A 62 9.46 30.16 12.26
N PRO A 63 9.25 30.05 13.59
CA PRO A 63 8.54 28.91 14.19
C PRO A 63 7.15 28.65 13.59
N VAL A 64 6.46 29.70 13.13
CA VAL A 64 5.14 29.59 12.47
C VAL A 64 5.18 28.79 11.15
N ALA A 65 6.31 28.79 10.44
CA ALA A 65 6.50 27.99 9.23
C ALA A 65 6.83 26.52 9.52
N LEU A 66 7.11 26.19 10.80
CA LEU A 66 7.50 24.86 11.25
C LEU A 66 6.40 24.18 12.10
N THR A 67 5.17 24.71 12.12
CA THR A 67 4.02 24.03 12.74
C THR A 67 3.54 22.87 11.87
N ASP A 68 2.89 21.87 12.47
CA ASP A 68 2.44 20.69 11.73
C ASP A 68 1.44 21.07 10.62
N GLU A 69 0.58 22.07 10.86
CA GLU A 69 -0.38 22.59 9.89
C GLU A 69 0.28 23.35 8.74
N ALA A 70 1.29 24.18 9.03
CA ALA A 70 2.02 24.92 8.01
C ALA A 70 2.81 23.97 7.10
N VAL A 71 3.44 22.96 7.71
CA VAL A 71 4.16 21.91 6.99
C VAL A 71 3.19 21.05 6.18
N LYS A 72 2.02 20.69 6.72
CA LYS A 72 0.97 19.96 5.97
C LYS A 72 0.57 20.71 4.70
N ALA A 73 0.21 21.98 4.83
CA ALA A 73 -0.23 22.79 3.69
C ALA A 73 0.89 22.94 2.64
N SER A 74 2.11 23.22 3.10
CA SER A 74 3.27 23.41 2.21
C SER A 74 3.68 22.10 1.53
N PHE A 75 3.67 20.98 2.25
CA PHE A 75 3.95 19.65 1.70
C PHE A 75 2.92 19.26 0.64
N GLN A 76 1.62 19.45 0.90
CA GLN A 76 0.56 19.13 -0.06
C GLN A 76 0.72 19.95 -1.36
N ALA A 77 1.00 21.25 -1.23
CA ALA A 77 1.27 22.11 -2.38
C ALA A 77 2.54 21.68 -3.14
N ALA A 78 3.63 21.42 -2.41
CA ALA A 78 4.92 20.99 -2.96
C ALA A 78 4.81 19.65 -3.70
N PHE A 79 4.17 18.65 -3.08
CA PHE A 79 3.95 17.33 -3.68
C PHE A 79 3.11 17.44 -4.95
N LYS A 80 1.95 18.12 -4.89
CA LYS A 80 1.06 18.28 -6.05
C LYS A 80 1.75 18.99 -7.21
N ARG A 81 2.51 20.05 -6.92
CA ARG A 81 3.30 20.78 -7.94
C ARG A 81 4.36 19.87 -8.55
N THR A 82 5.11 19.14 -7.73
CA THR A 82 6.21 18.29 -8.18
C THR A 82 5.72 17.07 -8.96
N TRP A 83 4.61 16.46 -8.56
CA TRP A 83 3.97 15.39 -9.30
C TRP A 83 3.46 15.86 -10.67
N LYS A 84 2.87 17.06 -10.76
CA LYS A 84 2.40 17.64 -12.04
C LYS A 84 3.56 17.96 -12.99
N GLU A 85 4.63 18.56 -12.48
CA GLU A 85 5.78 18.99 -13.29
C GLU A 85 6.74 17.83 -13.62
N HIS A 86 6.84 16.84 -12.72
CA HIS A 86 7.75 15.70 -12.81
C HIS A 86 7.01 14.40 -12.47
N PRO A 87 6.06 13.94 -13.31
CA PRO A 87 5.33 12.69 -13.06
C PRO A 87 6.27 11.48 -13.05
N LEU A 88 5.82 10.37 -12.46
CA LEU A 88 6.60 9.13 -12.32
C LEU A 88 8.02 9.38 -11.78
N TYR A 89 8.11 10.12 -10.68
CA TYR A 89 9.38 10.45 -10.02
C TYR A 89 10.38 11.17 -10.94
N GLY A 90 9.89 11.89 -11.95
CA GLY A 90 10.72 12.63 -12.90
C GLY A 90 11.42 11.77 -13.96
N ALA A 91 10.91 10.57 -14.23
CA ALA A 91 11.45 9.62 -15.20
C ALA A 91 11.74 10.21 -16.60
N HIS A 92 11.03 11.27 -16.98
CA HIS A 92 11.12 11.90 -18.31
C HIS A 92 11.42 13.40 -18.26
N THR A 93 11.92 13.91 -17.12
CA THR A 93 12.10 15.36 -16.90
C THR A 93 13.51 15.72 -16.39
N GLY A 94 14.50 14.87 -16.67
CA GLY A 94 15.91 15.12 -16.36
C GLY A 94 16.32 14.86 -14.91
N LEU A 95 15.37 14.57 -14.01
CA LEU A 95 15.70 14.23 -12.61
C LEU A 95 16.40 12.87 -12.46
N VAL A 96 16.34 12.02 -13.49
CA VAL A 96 16.96 10.69 -13.50
C VAL A 96 18.49 10.72 -13.59
N GLU A 97 19.10 11.81 -14.08
CA GLU A 97 20.53 11.88 -14.40
C GLU A 97 21.45 12.02 -13.18
N LYS A 98 20.88 12.09 -11.97
CA LYS A 98 21.61 12.29 -10.71
C LYS A 98 21.44 11.10 -9.77
N ARG A 99 20.59 11.23 -8.74
CA ARG A 99 20.26 10.20 -7.74
C ARG A 99 18.76 9.94 -7.78
N TRP A 100 18.33 9.03 -8.64
CA TRP A 100 16.92 8.69 -8.80
C TRP A 100 16.56 7.50 -7.90
N PRO A 101 15.47 7.54 -7.11
CA PRO A 101 14.37 8.52 -7.04
C PRO A 101 14.60 9.72 -6.10
N ASP A 102 15.73 9.77 -5.39
CA ASP A 102 15.98 10.74 -4.32
C ASP A 102 15.79 12.20 -4.73
N GLU A 103 16.29 12.60 -5.90
CA GLU A 103 16.20 14.00 -6.36
C GLU A 103 14.75 14.49 -6.48
N TRP A 104 13.82 13.61 -6.83
CA TRP A 104 12.41 13.97 -6.89
C TRP A 104 11.88 14.34 -5.51
N TRP A 105 12.25 13.56 -4.49
CA TRP A 105 11.86 13.82 -3.11
C TRP A 105 12.62 14.96 -2.47
N ARG A 106 13.90 15.15 -2.82
CA ARG A 106 14.68 16.34 -2.44
C ARG A 106 14.00 17.62 -2.91
N LEU A 107 13.49 17.62 -4.14
CA LEU A 107 12.73 18.73 -4.71
C LEU A 107 11.40 18.97 -3.99
N VAL A 108 10.68 17.91 -3.60
CA VAL A 108 9.47 18.04 -2.76
C VAL A 108 9.82 18.66 -1.40
N ILE A 109 10.88 18.20 -0.75
CA ILE A 109 11.34 18.71 0.56
C ILE A 109 11.74 20.18 0.44
N GLU A 110 12.53 20.54 -0.58
CA GLU A 110 12.92 21.92 -0.85
C GLU A 110 11.71 22.84 -1.05
N ARG A 111 10.72 22.40 -1.85
CA ARG A 111 9.47 23.14 -2.08
C ARG A 111 8.58 23.22 -0.85
N THR A 112 8.70 22.29 0.08
CA THR A 112 7.96 22.30 1.35
C THR A 112 8.50 23.36 2.29
N PHE A 113 9.81 23.64 2.24
CA PHE A 113 10.50 24.59 3.11
C PHE A 113 11.21 25.66 2.29
N PRO A 114 10.47 26.52 1.56
CA PRO A 114 11.09 27.55 0.73
C PRO A 114 11.91 28.50 1.59
N LEU A 115 13.17 28.68 1.19
CA LEU A 115 14.08 29.63 1.82
C LEU A 115 14.06 30.92 0.99
N ASP A 116 13.67 32.04 1.59
CA ASP A 116 13.60 33.33 0.88
C ASP A 116 14.96 33.70 0.26
N GLU A 117 14.98 33.94 -1.06
CA GLU A 117 16.17 34.38 -1.81
C GLU A 117 16.58 35.84 -1.52
N THR A 118 15.77 36.57 -0.75
CA THR A 118 15.91 38.02 -0.53
C THR A 118 17.03 38.40 0.43
N SER A 119 17.60 37.44 1.16
CA SER A 119 18.69 37.64 2.12
C SER A 119 20.04 37.22 1.54
N LYS A 120 20.43 37.80 0.39
CA LYS A 120 21.73 37.52 -0.24
C LYS A 120 22.88 37.98 0.64
N GLY A 121 23.55 37.02 1.28
CA GLY A 121 24.74 37.19 2.11
C GLY A 121 25.54 35.89 2.07
N THR A 122 26.82 35.96 1.71
CA THR A 122 27.59 34.80 1.23
C THR A 122 27.72 33.66 2.24
N ASP A 123 27.82 33.97 3.53
CA ASP A 123 27.96 32.95 4.59
C ASP A 123 26.62 32.38 5.06
N THR A 124 25.56 33.20 5.06
CA THR A 124 24.20 32.79 5.48
C THR A 124 23.55 31.87 4.46
N ASP A 125 23.79 32.09 3.16
CA ASP A 125 23.20 31.29 2.09
C ASP A 125 23.81 29.88 2.05
N ALA A 126 25.13 29.78 2.24
CA ALA A 126 25.81 28.49 2.33
C ALA A 126 25.37 27.69 3.57
N ALA A 127 25.14 28.35 4.72
CA ALA A 127 24.61 27.70 5.91
C ALA A 127 23.17 27.18 5.69
N ARG A 128 22.32 27.99 5.05
CA ARG A 128 20.94 27.61 4.68
C ARG A 128 20.91 26.38 3.78
N SER A 129 21.73 26.40 2.72
CA SER A 129 21.87 25.28 1.77
C SER A 129 22.34 23.99 2.45
N ARG A 130 23.27 24.08 3.40
CA ARG A 130 23.70 22.91 4.21
C ARG A 130 22.58 22.37 5.09
N SER A 131 21.78 23.25 5.71
CA SER A 131 20.67 22.81 6.56
C SER A 131 19.54 22.13 5.77
N ILE A 132 19.19 22.65 4.59
CA ILE A 132 18.19 21.96 3.73
C ILE A 132 18.73 20.61 3.24
N THR A 133 20.01 20.51 2.90
CA THR A 133 20.64 19.23 2.50
C THR A 133 20.56 18.20 3.63
N ARG A 134 20.89 18.60 4.87
CA ARG A 134 20.77 17.72 6.05
C ARG A 134 19.35 17.29 6.33
N LEU A 135 18.38 18.21 6.18
CA LEU A 135 16.96 17.88 6.31
C LEU A 135 16.52 16.87 5.24
N GLN A 136 16.95 17.05 4.00
CA GLN A 136 16.69 16.12 2.92
C GLN A 136 17.24 14.73 3.27
N ASP A 137 18.51 14.63 3.65
CA ASP A 137 19.14 13.37 4.04
C ASP A 137 18.38 12.70 5.19
N ALA A 138 18.08 13.46 6.26
CA ALA A 138 17.35 12.95 7.42
C ALA A 138 15.95 12.44 7.08
N LEU A 139 15.21 13.13 6.21
CA LEU A 139 13.88 12.69 5.78
C LEU A 139 13.94 11.48 4.85
N LEU A 140 14.87 11.46 3.89
CA LEU A 140 15.05 10.30 3.00
C LEU A 140 15.38 9.05 3.83
N ASP A 141 16.30 9.15 4.79
CA ASP A 141 16.67 8.05 5.70
C ASP A 141 15.50 7.64 6.61
N ARG A 142 14.77 8.61 7.17
CA ARG A 142 13.61 8.33 8.04
C ARG A 142 12.55 7.52 7.28
N PHE A 143 12.16 7.96 6.09
CA PHE A 143 11.13 7.30 5.26
C PHE A 143 11.65 6.06 4.52
N ALA A 144 12.91 5.66 4.70
CA ALA A 144 13.45 4.36 4.30
C ALA A 144 13.52 3.37 5.47
N SER A 145 12.96 3.69 6.65
CA SER A 145 13.20 2.94 7.89
C SER A 145 11.95 2.71 8.73
N SER A 146 12.09 1.86 9.76
CA SER A 146 11.08 1.62 10.78
C SER A 146 10.80 2.83 11.69
N LYS A 147 11.55 3.94 11.55
CA LYS A 147 11.24 5.21 12.22
C LYS A 147 9.95 5.84 11.67
N ALA A 148 9.76 5.77 10.35
CA ALA A 148 8.58 6.35 9.72
C ALA A 148 7.35 5.45 9.81
N TYR A 149 7.56 4.14 9.90
CA TYR A 149 6.51 3.15 9.65
C TYR A 149 6.38 2.09 10.74
N GLU A 150 5.19 1.51 10.81
CA GLU A 150 4.90 0.28 11.52
C GLU A 150 3.97 -0.61 10.70
N LEU A 151 4.03 -1.93 10.93
CA LEU A 151 3.10 -2.87 10.32
C LEU A 151 1.72 -2.79 10.99
N PHE A 152 0.67 -3.13 10.24
CA PHE A 152 -0.58 -3.50 10.91
C PHE A 152 -0.39 -4.80 11.69
N GLU A 153 -1.03 -4.93 12.85
CA GLU A 153 -0.87 -6.05 13.78
C GLU A 153 -1.12 -7.43 13.13
N ASP A 154 -1.99 -7.48 12.12
CA ASP A 154 -2.38 -8.69 11.40
C ASP A 154 -1.49 -9.00 10.19
N THR A 155 -0.51 -8.16 9.87
CA THR A 155 0.35 -8.33 8.69
C THR A 155 1.22 -9.58 8.80
N LEU A 156 2.01 -9.71 9.87
CA LEU A 156 2.88 -10.89 10.03
C LEU A 156 2.07 -12.19 10.20
N PRO A 157 0.99 -12.24 11.02
CA PRO A 157 0.12 -13.41 11.07
C PRO A 157 -0.47 -13.82 9.72
N ALA A 158 -0.89 -12.86 8.89
CA ALA A 158 -1.43 -13.16 7.57
C ALA A 158 -0.36 -13.71 6.61
N PHE A 159 0.83 -13.13 6.61
CA PHE A 159 1.93 -13.63 5.77
C PHE A 159 2.40 -15.03 6.20
N GLN A 160 2.45 -15.31 7.51
CA GLN A 160 2.69 -16.67 8.01
C GLN A 160 1.63 -17.65 7.50
N ALA A 161 0.35 -17.28 7.60
CA ALA A 161 -0.74 -18.13 7.11
C ALA A 161 -0.71 -18.34 5.59
N LEU A 162 -0.23 -17.35 4.82
CA LEU A 162 -0.04 -17.46 3.37
C LEU A 162 1.14 -18.36 2.99
N GLN A 163 2.22 -18.38 3.78
CA GLN A 163 3.34 -19.31 3.57
C GLN A 163 2.93 -20.78 3.76
N ASP A 164 1.98 -21.03 4.67
CA ASP A 164 1.41 -22.37 4.87
C ASP A 164 0.46 -22.79 3.72
N MET A 165 0.14 -21.87 2.81
CA MET A 165 -0.70 -22.11 1.64
C MET A 165 0.15 -22.32 0.38
N THR A 166 -0.39 -23.04 -0.60
CA THR A 166 0.24 -23.22 -1.93
C THR A 166 0.07 -22.01 -2.84
N VAL A 167 0.32 -20.80 -2.31
CA VAL A 167 0.19 -19.51 -3.02
C VAL A 167 1.49 -18.73 -2.93
N GLN A 168 1.88 -18.11 -4.03
CA GLN A 168 2.99 -17.16 -4.05
C GLN A 168 2.51 -15.80 -3.54
N VAL A 169 3.43 -15.01 -2.99
CA VAL A 169 3.15 -13.66 -2.48
C VAL A 169 4.16 -12.68 -3.09
N GLY A 170 3.71 -11.49 -3.49
CA GLY A 170 4.56 -10.43 -4.01
C GLY A 170 4.06 -9.03 -3.65
N ILE A 171 4.92 -8.03 -3.84
CA ILE A 171 4.59 -6.61 -3.63
C ILE A 171 4.36 -5.94 -4.98
N ALA A 172 3.32 -5.12 -5.07
CA ALA A 172 3.02 -4.31 -6.24
C ALA A 172 2.42 -2.96 -5.80
N SER A 173 3.22 -1.91 -5.78
CA SER A 173 2.85 -0.63 -5.17
C SER A 173 3.20 0.61 -6.01
N ASN A 174 2.38 1.65 -5.87
CA ASN A 174 2.69 3.00 -6.35
C ASN A 174 3.67 3.65 -5.37
N SER A 175 4.95 3.30 -5.46
CA SER A 175 6.00 3.73 -4.54
C SER A 175 7.36 3.68 -5.22
N ASP A 176 8.37 4.20 -4.52
CA ASP A 176 9.77 3.99 -4.86
C ASP A 176 10.48 3.02 -3.91
N SER A 177 11.77 2.70 -4.17
CA SER A 177 12.49 1.62 -3.47
C SER A 177 12.50 1.74 -1.95
N ARG A 178 12.42 2.95 -1.40
CA ARG A 178 12.52 3.15 0.06
C ARG A 178 11.38 2.47 0.83
N ILE A 179 10.22 2.21 0.20
CA ILE A 179 9.17 1.43 0.84
C ILE A 179 9.63 -0.01 1.13
N LEU A 180 10.47 -0.58 0.28
CA LEU A 180 11.03 -1.92 0.46
C LEU A 180 12.08 -1.93 1.57
N ASP A 181 12.86 -0.86 1.70
CA ASP A 181 13.81 -0.71 2.80
C ASP A 181 13.09 -0.58 4.16
N ALA A 182 11.99 0.19 4.20
CA ALA A 182 11.13 0.26 5.37
C ALA A 182 10.51 -1.12 5.72
N MET A 183 10.02 -1.87 4.72
CA MET A 183 9.51 -3.23 4.90
C MET A 183 10.59 -4.18 5.43
N ARG A 184 11.83 -4.10 4.93
CA ARG A 184 12.98 -4.91 5.38
C ARG A 184 13.34 -4.57 6.83
N ALA A 185 13.37 -3.28 7.19
CA ALA A 185 13.56 -2.84 8.58
C ALA A 185 12.44 -3.34 9.52
N LEU A 186 11.25 -3.62 8.99
CA LEU A 186 10.11 -4.21 9.69
C LEU A 186 10.03 -5.75 9.56
N ARG A 187 11.07 -6.39 9.03
CA ARG A 187 11.23 -7.85 8.94
C ARG A 187 10.29 -8.55 7.95
N LEU A 188 9.71 -7.84 6.99
CA LEU A 188 8.87 -8.45 5.95
C LEU A 188 9.66 -9.24 4.90
N ASP A 189 10.95 -9.00 4.77
CA ASP A 189 11.88 -9.79 3.94
C ASP A 189 11.90 -11.27 4.34
N HIS A 190 11.47 -11.60 5.56
CA HIS A 190 11.25 -12.96 6.04
C HIS A 190 10.12 -13.71 5.31
N PHE A 191 9.19 -12.96 4.71
CA PHE A 191 7.95 -13.52 4.17
C PHE A 191 7.75 -13.27 2.67
N VAL A 192 8.34 -12.21 2.12
CA VAL A 192 8.17 -11.81 0.72
C VAL A 192 9.49 -11.28 0.15
N ASN A 193 9.68 -11.47 -1.14
CA ASN A 193 10.81 -10.91 -1.88
C ASN A 193 10.72 -9.37 -1.95
N LEU A 194 11.77 -8.69 -1.45
CA LEU A 194 11.90 -7.23 -1.44
C LEU A 194 13.07 -6.73 -2.29
N ASP A 195 13.63 -7.60 -3.14
CA ASP A 195 14.76 -7.26 -4.01
C ASP A 195 14.29 -6.98 -5.43
N LEU A 196 14.45 -5.72 -5.86
CA LEU A 196 13.97 -5.22 -7.15
C LEU A 196 14.66 -5.87 -8.35
N GLU A 197 15.97 -6.04 -8.23
CA GLU A 197 16.77 -6.83 -9.15
C GLU A 197 16.50 -8.29 -8.78
N GLY A 198 15.66 -8.98 -9.56
CA GLY A 198 15.61 -10.46 -9.51
C GLY A 198 17.03 -11.03 -9.65
N PRO A 199 17.30 -12.28 -9.25
CA PRO A 199 18.65 -12.77 -8.94
C PRO A 199 19.74 -12.20 -9.85
N GLY A 200 20.39 -11.13 -9.39
CA GLY A 200 21.50 -10.52 -10.09
C GLY A 200 22.70 -11.45 -10.04
N ASN A 201 23.63 -11.30 -11.00
CA ASN A 201 24.85 -12.11 -11.15
C ASN A 201 25.81 -12.10 -9.93
N SER A 202 25.45 -11.48 -8.80
CA SER A 202 26.11 -11.67 -7.51
C SER A 202 25.56 -12.90 -6.80
N ALA A 203 25.79 -14.08 -7.39
CA ALA A 203 25.44 -15.35 -6.77
C ALA A 203 26.39 -15.64 -5.58
N SER A 204 26.10 -15.07 -4.41
CA SER A 204 26.44 -15.69 -3.15
C SER A 204 25.34 -16.68 -2.77
N ALA A 205 25.69 -17.77 -2.08
CA ALA A 205 24.74 -18.81 -1.68
C ALA A 205 23.57 -18.29 -0.81
N GLU A 206 23.70 -17.11 -0.21
CA GLU A 206 22.63 -16.42 0.53
C GLU A 206 21.61 -15.74 -0.40
N SER A 207 22.01 -15.19 -1.55
CA SER A 207 21.07 -14.61 -2.53
C SER A 207 20.14 -15.67 -3.12
N SER A 208 20.58 -16.92 -3.27
CA SER A 208 19.72 -18.01 -3.74
C SER A 208 18.57 -18.31 -2.76
N ALA A 209 18.74 -18.10 -1.45
CA ALA A 209 17.64 -18.24 -0.48
C ALA A 209 16.65 -17.06 -0.56
N ILE A 210 17.11 -15.86 -0.92
CA ILE A 210 16.24 -14.67 -1.05
C ILE A 210 15.35 -14.75 -2.29
N THR A 211 15.83 -15.41 -3.36
CA THR A 211 15.00 -15.72 -4.53
C THR A 211 13.84 -16.69 -4.27
N SER A 212 13.66 -17.22 -3.05
CA SER A 212 12.65 -18.24 -2.74
C SER A 212 11.31 -17.70 -2.22
N ARG A 213 11.16 -16.39 -2.04
CA ARG A 213 10.00 -15.78 -1.34
C ARG A 213 9.02 -15.04 -2.25
N GLY A 214 8.90 -15.50 -3.49
CA GLY A 214 7.97 -14.95 -4.47
C GLY A 214 8.62 -14.03 -5.50
N PRO A 215 7.81 -13.52 -6.45
CA PRO A 215 8.31 -12.73 -7.56
C PRO A 215 8.92 -11.40 -7.10
N PRO A 216 9.88 -10.84 -7.86
CA PRO A 216 10.43 -9.51 -7.57
C PRO A 216 9.33 -8.45 -7.45
N PRO A 217 9.49 -7.47 -6.54
CA PRO A 217 8.49 -6.44 -6.30
C PRO A 217 8.30 -5.55 -7.54
N ILE A 218 7.08 -5.05 -7.69
CA ILE A 218 6.68 -4.13 -8.75
C ILE A 218 6.44 -2.77 -8.12
N LEU A 219 7.25 -1.79 -8.50
CA LEU A 219 7.12 -0.43 -8.00
C LEU A 219 6.90 0.52 -9.17
N SER A 220 6.00 1.50 -9.01
CA SER A 220 5.66 2.40 -10.11
C SER A 220 6.87 3.15 -10.67
N TYR A 221 7.82 3.51 -9.80
CA TYR A 221 9.07 4.15 -10.23
C TYR A 221 9.96 3.20 -11.06
N SER A 222 9.96 1.88 -10.79
CA SER A 222 10.88 0.95 -11.46
C SER A 222 10.34 0.46 -12.80
N ILE A 223 9.02 0.51 -13.01
CA ILE A 223 8.38 0.05 -14.25
C ILE A 223 7.82 1.19 -15.12
N LEU A 224 7.89 2.43 -14.64
CA LEU A 224 7.38 3.61 -15.34
C LEU A 224 5.91 3.47 -15.76
N ALA A 225 5.12 2.95 -14.82
CA ALA A 225 3.66 2.83 -14.90
C ALA A 225 3.12 2.83 -13.47
N GLU A 226 1.93 3.35 -13.24
CA GLU A 226 1.30 3.42 -11.92
C GLU A 226 -0.11 2.83 -11.96
N LYS A 227 -0.60 2.31 -10.83
CA LYS A 227 -2.02 2.00 -10.64
C LYS A 227 -2.83 3.31 -10.81
N PRO A 228 -4.04 3.28 -11.39
CA PRO A 228 -4.83 2.12 -11.82
C PRO A 228 -4.52 1.63 -13.24
N SER A 229 -3.42 2.04 -13.88
CA SER A 229 -3.19 1.72 -15.29
C SER A 229 -3.11 0.21 -15.52
N ARG A 230 -3.80 -0.27 -16.57
CA ARG A 230 -3.73 -1.68 -16.98
C ARG A 230 -2.29 -2.16 -17.22
N LYS A 231 -1.42 -1.27 -17.74
CA LYS A 231 0.00 -1.53 -17.98
C LYS A 231 0.74 -1.95 -16.70
N PHE A 232 0.45 -1.31 -15.57
CA PHE A 232 1.05 -1.66 -14.27
C PHE A 232 0.78 -3.14 -13.92
N PHE A 233 -0.48 -3.55 -13.96
CA PHE A 233 -0.90 -4.92 -13.64
C PHE A 233 -0.41 -5.94 -14.66
N GLU A 234 -0.36 -5.59 -15.94
CA GLU A 234 0.17 -6.48 -16.98
C GLU A 234 1.65 -6.78 -16.77
N ILE A 235 2.46 -5.77 -16.45
CA ILE A 235 3.88 -5.94 -16.12
C ILE A 235 4.04 -6.79 -14.85
N ALA A 236 3.21 -6.55 -13.83
CA ALA A 236 3.24 -7.34 -12.59
C ALA A 236 2.98 -8.83 -12.83
N VAL A 237 1.93 -9.15 -13.60
CA VAL A 237 1.60 -10.54 -13.96
C VAL A 237 2.69 -11.16 -14.83
N GLN A 238 3.25 -10.43 -15.79
CA GLN A 238 4.31 -10.93 -16.67
C GLN A 238 5.60 -11.28 -15.89
N ARG A 239 6.04 -10.39 -15.00
CA ARG A 239 7.23 -10.63 -14.16
C ARG A 239 7.00 -11.80 -13.22
N ALA A 240 5.82 -11.89 -12.60
CA ALA A 240 5.49 -13.02 -11.73
C ALA A 240 5.40 -14.36 -12.49
N THR A 241 4.81 -14.35 -13.69
CA THR A 241 4.76 -15.53 -14.56
C THR A 241 6.17 -16.03 -14.88
N SER A 242 7.07 -15.11 -15.27
CA SER A 242 8.46 -15.43 -15.62
C SER A 242 9.21 -16.02 -14.43
N TYR A 243 9.07 -15.43 -13.25
CA TYR A 243 9.65 -15.94 -12.01
C TYR A 243 9.15 -17.36 -11.68
N MET A 244 7.83 -17.58 -11.71
CA MET A 244 7.23 -18.87 -11.36
C MET A 244 7.61 -19.98 -12.35
N SER A 245 7.73 -19.66 -13.64
CA SER A 245 8.22 -20.61 -14.66
C SER A 245 9.70 -20.97 -14.43
N ALA A 246 10.55 -20.00 -14.09
CA ALA A 246 11.96 -20.26 -13.78
C ALA A 246 12.11 -21.12 -12.51
N ALA A 247 11.37 -20.81 -11.44
CA ALA A 247 11.40 -21.56 -10.19
C ALA A 247 10.92 -23.02 -10.37
N SER A 248 9.91 -23.25 -11.23
CA SER A 248 9.42 -24.60 -11.54
C SER A 248 10.42 -25.42 -12.36
N SER A 249 11.21 -24.77 -13.21
CA SER A 249 12.23 -25.45 -14.03
C SER A 249 13.43 -25.91 -13.20
N ALA A 250 13.75 -25.20 -12.12
CA ALA A 250 14.83 -25.55 -11.20
C ALA A 250 14.49 -26.72 -10.26
N SER A 251 13.20 -27.01 -10.01
CA SER A 251 12.77 -27.98 -8.99
C SER A 251 12.60 -29.43 -9.49
N SER A 252 13.07 -29.78 -10.69
CA SER A 252 13.11 -31.14 -11.26
C SER A 252 11.77 -31.90 -11.37
N GLN A 253 10.65 -31.37 -10.87
CA GLN A 253 9.35 -32.01 -10.99
C GLN A 253 8.75 -31.75 -12.38
N HIS A 254 8.52 -32.83 -13.13
CA HIS A 254 7.79 -32.89 -14.40
C HIS A 254 6.31 -32.52 -14.23
N GLY A 255 6.03 -31.26 -13.91
CA GLY A 255 4.71 -30.67 -13.96
C GLY A 255 4.66 -29.69 -15.14
N ASN A 256 3.77 -29.93 -16.09
CA ASN A 256 3.42 -28.96 -17.13
C ASN A 256 2.83 -27.71 -16.44
N SER A 257 3.69 -26.77 -16.04
CA SER A 257 3.27 -25.55 -15.35
C SER A 257 2.67 -24.61 -16.39
N ASP A 258 1.36 -24.71 -16.60
CA ASP A 258 0.60 -23.72 -17.36
C ASP A 258 0.94 -22.30 -16.87
N ALA A 259 1.15 -21.40 -17.83
CA ALA A 259 1.42 -19.99 -17.56
C ALA A 259 0.36 -19.40 -16.62
N LEU A 260 0.80 -18.57 -15.68
CA LEU A 260 -0.07 -17.91 -14.71
C LEU A 260 -1.11 -17.05 -15.44
N LYS A 261 -2.39 -17.39 -15.27
CA LYS A 261 -3.50 -16.61 -15.85
C LYS A 261 -3.83 -15.43 -14.94
N ARG A 262 -4.29 -14.32 -15.52
CA ARG A 262 -4.72 -13.12 -14.74
C ARG A 262 -5.80 -13.45 -13.71
N SER A 263 -6.73 -14.35 -14.05
CA SER A 263 -7.78 -14.84 -13.14
C SER A 263 -7.25 -15.64 -11.94
N GLN A 264 -5.98 -16.04 -11.94
CA GLN A 264 -5.30 -16.74 -10.84
C GLN A 264 -4.48 -15.81 -9.94
N VAL A 265 -4.57 -14.50 -10.18
CA VAL A 265 -3.87 -13.48 -9.39
C VAL A 265 -4.90 -12.71 -8.58
N LEU A 266 -4.66 -12.61 -7.28
CA LEU A 266 -5.42 -11.79 -6.35
C LEU A 266 -4.60 -10.55 -6.00
N PHE A 267 -5.17 -9.37 -6.20
CA PHE A 267 -4.59 -8.10 -5.73
C PHE A 267 -5.30 -7.63 -4.46
N ILE A 268 -4.54 -7.21 -3.44
CA ILE A 268 -5.10 -6.70 -2.18
C ILE A 268 -4.49 -5.32 -1.91
N GLY A 269 -5.34 -4.31 -1.76
CA GLY A 269 -4.91 -2.94 -1.45
C GLY A 269 -6.04 -2.10 -0.86
N ASP A 270 -5.69 -0.98 -0.25
CA ASP A 270 -6.61 -0.11 0.49
C ASP A 270 -7.27 0.97 -0.37
N HIS A 271 -6.78 1.18 -1.59
CA HIS A 271 -7.29 2.24 -2.45
C HIS A 271 -8.34 1.72 -3.45
N LEU A 272 -9.58 2.23 -3.36
CA LEU A 272 -10.72 1.75 -4.18
C LEU A 272 -10.45 1.80 -5.70
N LEU A 273 -9.89 2.90 -6.20
CA LEU A 273 -9.65 3.05 -7.65
C LEU A 273 -8.35 2.37 -8.09
N GLU A 274 -7.22 2.75 -7.48
CA GLU A 274 -5.89 2.25 -7.81
C GLU A 274 -5.78 0.74 -7.65
N ASP A 275 -6.14 0.20 -6.49
CA ASP A 275 -5.93 -1.23 -6.19
C ASP A 275 -7.10 -2.08 -6.63
N PHE A 276 -8.30 -1.73 -6.16
CA PHE A 276 -9.42 -2.63 -6.24
C PHE A 276 -10.04 -2.64 -7.64
N ARG A 277 -10.47 -1.47 -8.16
CA ARG A 277 -11.04 -1.34 -9.51
C ARG A 277 -9.97 -1.50 -10.58
N GLY A 278 -8.79 -0.89 -10.41
CA GLY A 278 -7.67 -1.00 -11.35
C GLY A 278 -7.25 -2.45 -11.63
N ALA A 279 -7.11 -3.28 -10.58
CA ALA A 279 -6.78 -4.69 -10.75
C ALA A 279 -7.92 -5.48 -11.46
N ARG A 280 -9.18 -5.19 -11.12
CA ARG A 280 -10.35 -5.83 -11.76
C ARG A 280 -10.42 -5.50 -13.25
N ASP A 281 -10.22 -4.23 -13.61
CA ASP A 281 -10.24 -3.76 -14.99
C ASP A 281 -9.09 -4.39 -15.81
N ALA A 282 -7.98 -4.77 -15.16
CA ALA A 282 -6.89 -5.53 -15.76
C ALA A 282 -7.15 -7.04 -15.87
N GLY A 283 -8.23 -7.55 -15.27
CA GLY A 283 -8.67 -8.95 -15.32
C GLY A 283 -8.19 -9.82 -14.15
N LEU A 284 -7.73 -9.20 -13.06
CA LEU A 284 -7.33 -9.91 -11.84
C LEU A 284 -8.53 -10.09 -10.90
N GLN A 285 -8.40 -10.99 -9.91
CA GLN A 285 -9.24 -10.89 -8.72
C GLN A 285 -8.71 -9.77 -7.83
N SER A 286 -9.57 -9.10 -7.07
CA SER A 286 -9.13 -8.13 -6.07
C SER A 286 -9.98 -8.14 -4.81
N LEU A 287 -9.37 -7.71 -3.71
CA LEU A 287 -10.04 -7.37 -2.45
C LEU A 287 -9.69 -5.95 -2.07
N TRP A 288 -10.70 -5.18 -1.68
CA TRP A 288 -10.52 -3.85 -1.09
C TRP A 288 -10.38 -4.01 0.41
N ILE A 289 -9.21 -3.71 0.97
CA ILE A 289 -9.00 -3.73 2.41
C ILE A 289 -9.30 -2.37 3.03
N ARG A 290 -10.30 -2.30 3.89
CA ARG A 290 -10.67 -1.07 4.60
C ARG A 290 -10.15 -1.11 6.02
N ARG A 291 -8.91 -0.66 6.20
CA ARG A 291 -8.29 -0.50 7.52
C ARG A 291 -9.07 0.54 8.33
N GLY A 292 -9.25 0.28 9.63
CA GLY A 292 -9.88 1.24 10.55
C GLY A 292 -11.42 1.31 10.50
N PHE A 293 -12.09 0.60 9.59
CA PHE A 293 -13.55 0.46 9.62
C PHE A 293 -13.94 -0.66 10.59
N ARG A 294 -13.98 -0.37 11.90
CA ARG A 294 -14.84 -1.16 12.80
C ARG A 294 -16.26 -0.88 12.34
N TYR A 295 -16.95 -1.89 11.80
CA TYR A 295 -18.36 -1.85 11.45
C TYR A 295 -19.15 -1.02 12.48
N SER A 296 -19.50 0.22 12.15
CA SER A 296 -20.66 0.83 12.78
C SER A 296 -21.83 0.03 12.27
N SER A 297 -22.46 -0.71 13.17
CA SER A 297 -23.72 -1.41 12.94
C SER A 297 -24.86 -0.40 12.71
N GLU A 298 -24.77 0.42 11.66
CA GLU A 298 -25.75 1.45 11.31
C GLU A 298 -26.53 1.14 10.02
N LEU A 299 -26.39 -0.07 9.47
CA LEU A 299 -27.30 -0.57 8.42
C LEU A 299 -28.39 -1.52 8.93
N GLN A 300 -28.49 -1.75 10.24
CA GLN A 300 -29.63 -2.45 10.85
C GLN A 300 -29.94 -1.93 12.27
N SER A 301 -30.53 -0.75 12.39
CA SER A 301 -31.64 -0.50 13.33
C SER A 301 -32.04 0.96 13.30
N THR A 302 -33.27 1.23 12.88
CA THR A 302 -34.01 2.39 13.32
C THR A 302 -34.18 2.30 14.84
N SER A 303 -33.78 3.33 15.59
CA SER A 303 -34.41 3.85 16.83
C SER A 303 -33.42 4.36 17.90
N ARG A 304 -33.63 5.63 18.28
CA ARG A 304 -33.28 6.35 19.52
C ARG A 304 -31.83 6.78 19.79
N LYS A 305 -31.62 8.09 19.70
CA LYS A 305 -30.49 8.88 20.23
C LYS A 305 -30.51 8.90 21.76
N GLY A 306 -29.35 8.70 22.37
CA GLY A 306 -29.01 9.13 23.73
C GLY A 306 -27.66 9.89 23.70
N PRO A 307 -27.45 10.94 24.52
CA PRO A 307 -26.25 11.75 24.45
C PRO A 307 -25.16 11.22 25.39
N GLY A 308 -23.91 11.27 24.94
CA GLY A 308 -22.74 11.16 25.82
C GLY A 308 -21.89 9.90 25.64
N ALA A 309 -21.15 9.85 24.54
CA ALA A 309 -19.89 9.11 24.50
C ALA A 309 -18.92 9.94 23.65
N HIS A 310 -17.81 10.36 24.27
CA HIS A 310 -16.70 11.00 23.58
C HIS A 310 -16.25 10.07 22.44
N ARG A 311 -16.48 10.50 21.20
CA ARG A 311 -15.85 9.90 20.03
C ARG A 311 -14.34 10.07 20.20
N SER A 312 -13.63 9.00 20.52
CA SER A 312 -12.27 8.87 20.02
C SER A 312 -12.42 8.74 18.51
N GLU A 313 -12.38 9.87 17.80
CA GLU A 313 -12.08 9.86 16.38
C GLU A 313 -10.69 9.23 16.29
N SER A 314 -10.66 7.93 15.96
CA SER A 314 -9.45 7.35 15.42
C SER A 314 -9.13 8.23 14.22
N SER A 315 -8.08 9.04 14.33
CA SER A 315 -7.53 9.81 13.24
C SER A 315 -7.26 8.83 12.10
N SER A 316 -8.25 8.65 11.21
CA SER A 316 -8.00 7.99 9.93
C SER A 316 -7.18 9.03 9.20
N TYR A 317 -5.88 8.80 9.17
CA TYR A 317 -5.03 9.52 8.25
C TYR A 317 -5.50 9.12 6.85
N ASP A 318 -6.45 9.87 6.30
CA ASP A 318 -6.78 9.80 4.89
C ASP A 318 -5.70 10.61 4.19
N GLY A 319 -4.60 9.96 3.81
CA GLY A 319 -3.56 10.60 3.02
C GLY A 319 -4.15 11.18 1.72
N PRO A 320 -3.47 12.14 1.07
CA PRO A 320 -3.98 12.78 -0.15
C PRO A 320 -4.26 11.77 -1.28
N HIS A 321 -3.64 10.59 -1.22
CA HIS A 321 -3.89 9.48 -2.13
C HIS A 321 -5.32 8.94 -2.03
N ASN A 322 -5.96 8.90 -0.86
CA ASN A 322 -7.29 8.30 -0.68
C ASN A 322 -8.46 9.31 -0.76
N GLU A 323 -8.21 10.64 -0.74
CA GLU A 323 -9.29 11.65 -0.72
C GLU A 323 -10.24 11.55 -1.92
N GLU A 324 -9.68 11.38 -3.13
CA GLU A 324 -10.47 11.24 -4.36
C GLU A 324 -11.22 9.92 -4.40
N ALA A 325 -10.58 8.82 -3.97
CA ALA A 325 -11.21 7.51 -3.88
C ALA A 325 -12.41 7.51 -2.93
N GLU A 326 -12.24 8.12 -1.75
CA GLU A 326 -13.30 8.27 -0.76
C GLU A 326 -14.41 9.20 -1.25
N ARG A 327 -14.09 10.25 -2.02
CA ARG A 327 -15.09 11.11 -2.65
C ARG A 327 -15.92 10.34 -3.68
N ILE A 328 -15.29 9.51 -4.51
CA ILE A 328 -15.99 8.65 -5.47
C ILE A 328 -16.83 7.61 -4.73
N PHE A 329 -16.28 6.94 -3.73
CA PHE A 329 -17.02 6.00 -2.89
C PHE A 329 -18.25 6.64 -2.24
N LYS A 330 -18.12 7.84 -1.66
CA LYS A 330 -19.25 8.58 -1.05
C LYS A 330 -20.31 8.97 -2.07
N LYS A 331 -19.92 9.23 -3.31
CA LYS A 331 -20.85 9.64 -4.39
C LYS A 331 -21.55 8.46 -5.05
N GLU A 332 -20.82 7.39 -5.35
CA GLU A 332 -21.28 6.27 -6.18
C GLU A 332 -21.70 5.05 -5.33
N GLY A 333 -21.16 4.93 -4.12
CA GLY A 333 -21.28 3.71 -3.31
C GLY A 333 -20.50 2.53 -3.90
N LEU A 334 -20.74 1.34 -3.34
CA LEU A 334 -20.28 0.08 -3.92
C LEU A 334 -21.44 -0.61 -4.63
N THR A 335 -21.14 -1.26 -5.74
CA THR A 335 -22.05 -2.26 -6.34
C THR A 335 -22.16 -3.49 -5.43
N GLU A 336 -23.20 -4.29 -5.63
CA GLU A 336 -23.43 -5.49 -4.82
C GLU A 336 -22.28 -6.50 -4.92
N GLU A 337 -21.67 -6.62 -6.11
CA GLU A 337 -20.51 -7.47 -6.32
C GLU A 337 -19.29 -6.94 -5.53
N GLU A 338 -19.06 -5.63 -5.56
CA GLU A 338 -17.92 -5.02 -4.85
C GLU A 338 -18.04 -5.19 -3.34
N ARG A 339 -19.26 -5.13 -2.76
CA ARG A 339 -19.49 -5.39 -1.33
C ARG A 339 -19.00 -6.77 -0.89
N THR A 340 -19.08 -7.79 -1.75
CA THR A 340 -18.60 -9.15 -1.45
C THR A 340 -17.07 -9.29 -1.46
N ARG A 341 -16.37 -8.23 -1.87
CA ARG A 341 -14.90 -8.17 -2.00
C ARG A 341 -14.26 -7.14 -1.07
N VAL A 342 -14.99 -6.70 -0.05
CA VAL A 342 -14.47 -5.83 1.01
C VAL A 342 -14.06 -6.67 2.20
N VAL A 343 -12.86 -6.40 2.72
CA VAL A 343 -12.33 -6.99 3.95
C VAL A 343 -11.81 -5.87 4.85
N THR A 344 -11.77 -6.09 6.16
CA THR A 344 -11.29 -5.10 7.14
C THR A 344 -9.90 -5.43 7.69
N SER A 345 -9.43 -6.65 7.43
CA SER A 345 -8.13 -7.18 7.87
C SER A 345 -7.54 -8.13 6.83
N LEU A 346 -6.23 -8.32 6.87
CA LEU A 346 -5.53 -9.35 6.11
C LEU A 346 -5.91 -10.75 6.60
N GLY A 347 -6.28 -10.90 7.88
CA GLY A 347 -6.86 -12.14 8.39
C GLY A 347 -8.15 -12.52 7.66
N GLU A 348 -9.07 -11.57 7.45
CA GLU A 348 -10.27 -11.78 6.62
C GLU A 348 -9.91 -12.07 5.16
N ALA A 349 -8.89 -11.40 4.61
CA ALA A 349 -8.42 -11.68 3.25
C ALA A 349 -7.89 -13.12 3.10
N VAL A 350 -7.13 -13.62 4.07
CA VAL A 350 -6.67 -15.02 4.10
C VAL A 350 -7.85 -15.99 4.20
N GLN A 351 -8.85 -15.71 5.05
CA GLN A 351 -10.06 -16.55 5.12
C GLN A 351 -10.84 -16.54 3.81
N TRP A 352 -10.95 -15.37 3.17
CA TRP A 352 -11.57 -15.23 1.86
C TRP A 352 -10.84 -16.08 0.82
N LEU A 353 -9.51 -16.02 0.80
CA LEU A 353 -8.66 -16.79 -0.12
C LEU A 353 -8.83 -18.29 0.09
N LYS A 354 -8.80 -18.78 1.34
CA LYS A 354 -9.02 -20.20 1.66
C LYS A 354 -10.36 -20.68 1.12
N ARG A 355 -11.46 -19.93 1.34
CA ARG A 355 -12.79 -20.27 0.81
C ARG A 355 -12.80 -20.26 -0.71
N TYR A 356 -12.21 -19.24 -1.34
CA TYR A 356 -12.16 -19.12 -2.79
C TYR A 356 -11.42 -20.28 -3.46
N ASN A 357 -10.32 -20.71 -2.83
CA ASN A 357 -9.48 -21.80 -3.30
C ASN A 357 -10.01 -23.21 -2.97
N GLY A 358 -11.04 -23.32 -2.12
CA GLY A 358 -11.61 -24.59 -1.67
C GLY A 358 -10.75 -25.29 -0.60
N ASP A 359 -9.96 -24.54 0.17
CA ASP A 359 -9.08 -25.04 1.23
C ASP A 359 -9.78 -25.08 2.62
N VAL A 360 -11.11 -24.99 2.67
CA VAL A 360 -11.95 -24.93 3.90
C VAL A 360 -12.95 -26.06 3.94
#